data_AF-A0A4Q1AEK5-F1
#
_entry.id   AF-A0A4Q1AEK5-F1
#
_cell.length_a   1.000
_cell.length_b   1.000
_cell.length_c   1.000
_cell.angle_alpha   90.00
_cell.angle_beta   90.00
_cell.angle_gamma   90.00
#
_symmetry.space_group_name_H-M   'P 1'
#
loop_
_entity.id
_entity.type
_entity.pdbx_description
1 polymer ?
#
loop_
_entity_poly.entity_id
_entity_poly.type
_entity_poly.pdbx_seq_one_letter_code
_entity_poly.pdbx_strand_id
1 'polypeptide(L)'
;MELDLLIPFLILIILVIYLIYTRTKFEKEILDSYENKFEEWKKHNTSNEPKQEHKELVGLVFKKGYKVEIELLNESAKTQLEKGKFSIKAK
;
A
#
# COMPACT_ATOMS: atom_id res chain seq x y z
N MET A 1 -3.25 -25.41 -59.05
CA MET A 1 -2.03 -24.67 -58.64
C MET A 1 -2.32 -23.40 -57.85
N GLU A 2 -3.08 -22.41 -58.37
CA GLU A 2 -3.42 -21.21 -57.55
C GLU A 2 -4.37 -21.52 -56.39
N LEU A 3 -5.41 -22.34 -56.63
CA LEU A 3 -6.36 -22.74 -55.59
C LEU A 3 -5.70 -23.62 -54.50
N ASP A 4 -4.73 -24.45 -54.89
CA ASP A 4 -4.00 -25.36 -53.98
C ASP A 4 -3.10 -24.62 -52.99
N LEU A 5 -2.62 -23.42 -53.35
CA LEU A 5 -1.80 -22.57 -52.46
C LEU A 5 -2.67 -21.61 -51.64
N LEU A 6 -3.84 -21.22 -52.15
CA LEU A 6 -4.76 -20.29 -51.50
C LEU A 6 -5.43 -20.92 -50.27
N ILE A 7 -5.81 -22.19 -50.32
CA ILE A 7 -6.44 -22.90 -49.18
C ILE A 7 -5.49 -22.96 -47.96
N PRO A 8 -4.23 -23.43 -48.07
CA PRO A 8 -3.26 -23.39 -46.98
C PRO A 8 -3.00 -21.97 -46.45
N PHE A 9 -2.93 -20.97 -47.35
CA PHE A 9 -2.70 -19.58 -46.97
C PHE A 9 -3.85 -19.01 -46.12
N LEU A 10 -5.09 -19.33 -46.49
CA LEU A 10 -6.28 -18.86 -45.80
C LEU A 10 -6.42 -19.51 -44.41
N ILE A 11 -6.09 -20.80 -44.30
CA ILE A 11 -5.99 -21.51 -43.00
C ILE A 11 -4.94 -20.84 -42.11
N LEU A 12 -3.79 -20.47 -42.67
CA LEU A 12 -2.72 -19.76 -41.96
C LEU A 12 -3.20 -18.41 -41.42
N ILE A 13 -3.93 -17.63 -42.22
CA ILE A 13 -4.50 -16.35 -41.78
C ILE A 13 -5.48 -16.55 -40.62
N ILE A 14 -6.38 -17.55 -40.72
CA ILE A 14 -7.34 -17.86 -39.65
C ILE A 14 -6.61 -18.24 -38.35
N LEU A 15 -5.57 -19.06 -38.45
CA LEU A 15 -4.75 -19.45 -37.30
C LEU A 15 -4.07 -18.25 -36.65
N VAL A 16 -3.49 -17.35 -37.44
CA VAL A 16 -2.83 -16.14 -36.91
C VAL A 16 -3.84 -15.27 -36.16
N ILE A 17 -5.01 -15.03 -36.73
CA ILE A 17 -6.08 -14.25 -36.08
C ILE A 17 -6.52 -14.93 -34.78
N TYR A 18 -6.72 -16.25 -34.80
CA TYR A 18 -7.10 -17.02 -33.63
C TYR A 18 -6.05 -16.95 -32.50
N LEU A 19 -4.76 -17.05 -32.86
CA LEU A 19 -3.65 -16.98 -31.90
C LEU A 19 -3.55 -15.59 -31.26
N ILE A 20 -3.67 -14.52 -32.05
CA ILE A 20 -3.66 -13.13 -31.53
C ILE A 20 -4.84 -12.92 -30.56
N TYR A 21 -6.04 -13.37 -30.95
CA TYR A 21 -7.22 -13.26 -30.10
C TYR A 21 -7.05 -14.02 -28.78
N THR A 22 -6.59 -15.27 -28.86
CA THR A 22 -6.41 -16.15 -27.69
C THR A 22 -5.37 -15.57 -26.72
N ARG A 23 -4.25 -15.05 -27.25
CA ARG A 23 -3.24 -14.38 -26.43
C ARG A 23 -3.81 -13.16 -25.72
N THR A 24 -4.54 -12.30 -26.43
CA THR A 24 -5.13 -11.10 -25.85
C THR A 24 -6.15 -11.44 -24.75
N LYS A 25 -6.92 -12.50 -24.93
CA LYS A 25 -7.86 -12.98 -23.91
C LYS A 25 -7.13 -13.50 -22.66
N PHE A 26 -6.08 -14.30 -22.86
CA PHE A 26 -5.28 -14.87 -21.76
C PHE A 26 -4.58 -13.78 -20.93
N GLU A 27 -4.00 -12.77 -21.58
CA GLU A 27 -3.37 -11.64 -20.88
C GLU A 27 -4.36 -10.90 -19.98
N LYS A 28 -5.59 -10.67 -20.45
CA LYS A 28 -6.65 -10.04 -19.65
C LYS A 28 -7.11 -10.91 -18.48
N GLU A 29 -7.28 -12.20 -18.71
CA GLU A 29 -7.71 -13.16 -17.68
C GLU A 29 -6.69 -13.28 -16.55
N ILE A 30 -5.40 -13.26 -16.87
CA ILE A 30 -4.33 -13.22 -15.88
C ILE A 30 -4.37 -11.94 -15.06
N LEU A 31 -4.47 -10.79 -15.72
CA LEU A 31 -4.55 -9.48 -15.06
C LEU A 31 -5.73 -9.44 -14.08
N ASP A 32 -6.90 -9.89 -14.52
CA ASP A 32 -8.09 -9.97 -13.68
C ASP A 32 -7.89 -10.92 -12.49
N SER A 33 -7.24 -12.08 -12.70
CA SER A 33 -6.91 -13.02 -11.64
C SER A 33 -6.00 -12.41 -10.57
N TYR A 34 -4.98 -11.66 -10.98
CA TYR A 34 -4.08 -10.97 -10.05
C TYR A 34 -4.80 -9.85 -9.28
N GLU A 35 -5.62 -9.05 -9.95
CA GLU A 35 -6.39 -7.99 -9.30
C GLU A 35 -7.36 -8.57 -8.27
N ASN A 36 -8.08 -9.63 -8.63
CA ASN A 36 -9.00 -10.31 -7.72
C ASN A 36 -8.26 -10.85 -6.48
N LYS A 37 -7.09 -11.47 -6.66
CA LYS A 37 -6.25 -11.93 -5.55
C LYS A 37 -5.76 -10.78 -4.66
N PHE A 38 -5.44 -9.64 -5.26
CA PHE A 38 -5.00 -8.45 -4.52
C PHE A 38 -6.14 -7.85 -3.69
N GLU A 39 -7.33 -7.75 -4.27
CA GLU A 39 -8.53 -7.28 -3.57
C GLU A 39 -8.95 -8.22 -2.44
N GLU A 40 -8.88 -9.55 -2.65
CA GLU A 40 -9.06 -10.53 -1.58
C GLU A 40 -8.01 -10.36 -0.48
N TRP A 41 -6.73 -10.20 -0.83
CA TRP A 41 -5.68 -9.95 0.14
C TRP A 41 -5.96 -8.68 0.96
N LYS A 42 -6.39 -7.56 0.35
CA LYS A 42 -6.74 -6.34 1.09
C LYS A 42 -7.88 -6.56 2.09
N LYS A 43 -8.90 -7.34 1.71
CA LYS A 43 -10.06 -7.63 2.57
C LYS A 43 -9.70 -8.48 3.77
N HIS A 44 -8.75 -9.41 3.62
CA HIS A 44 -8.35 -10.34 4.66
C HIS A 44 -7.14 -9.87 5.47
N ASN A 45 -6.33 -8.97 4.91
CA ASN A 45 -5.21 -8.36 5.60
C ASN A 45 -5.69 -7.10 6.33
N THR A 46 -6.50 -7.30 7.36
CA THR A 46 -6.71 -6.27 8.38
C THR A 46 -5.33 -5.93 8.93
N SER A 47 -4.88 -4.70 8.75
CA SER A 47 -3.71 -4.10 9.40
C SER A 47 -3.95 -4.07 10.93
N ASN A 48 -3.97 -5.25 11.53
CA ASN A 48 -4.08 -5.51 12.95
C ASN A 48 -2.70 -5.71 13.57
N GLU A 49 -1.64 -5.30 12.87
CA GLU A 49 -0.41 -4.98 13.57
C GLU A 49 -0.72 -3.79 14.48
N PRO A 50 -0.69 -3.97 15.82
CA PRO A 50 -0.86 -2.85 16.72
C PRO A 50 0.22 -1.85 16.35
N LYS A 51 -0.21 -0.66 15.91
CA LYS A 51 0.66 0.47 15.61
C LYS A 51 1.60 0.61 16.81
N GLN A 52 2.84 0.14 16.68
CA GLN A 52 3.77 0.22 17.80
C GLN A 52 3.89 1.70 18.13
N GLU A 53 3.48 2.07 19.34
CA GLU A 53 3.61 3.45 19.80
C GLU A 53 5.11 3.73 19.98
N HIS A 54 5.68 4.41 19.00
CA HIS A 54 7.08 4.81 19.04
C HIS A 54 7.19 6.07 19.91
N LYS A 55 8.26 6.16 20.71
CA LYS A 55 8.55 7.38 21.46
C LYS A 55 8.91 8.49 20.48
N GLU A 56 8.08 9.51 20.42
CA GLU A 56 8.32 10.70 19.60
C GLU A 56 8.78 11.86 20.48
N LEU A 57 9.74 12.65 19.99
CA LEU A 57 10.18 13.88 20.65
C LEU A 57 9.16 14.99 20.37
N VAL A 58 8.30 15.26 21.33
CA VAL A 58 7.23 16.27 21.21
C VAL A 58 7.60 17.64 21.79
N GLY A 59 8.70 17.72 22.57
CA GLY A 59 9.17 18.96 23.18
C GLY A 59 10.41 18.78 24.05
N LEU A 60 10.94 19.90 24.51
CA LEU A 60 12.11 19.99 25.39
C LEU A 60 11.70 20.51 26.77
N VAL A 61 12.31 19.98 27.83
CA VAL A 61 12.03 20.37 29.21
C VAL A 61 13.23 21.12 29.77
N PHE A 62 13.01 22.34 30.22
CA PHE A 62 14.03 23.23 30.76
C PHE A 62 13.71 23.62 32.21
N LYS A 63 14.75 23.78 33.02
CA LYS A 63 14.62 24.35 34.37
C LYS A 63 15.03 25.81 34.32
N LYS A 64 14.11 26.72 34.66
CA LYS A 64 14.37 28.15 34.75
C LYS A 64 13.99 28.67 36.12
N GLY A 65 15.01 28.83 36.96
CA GLY A 65 14.84 29.17 38.39
C GLY A 65 14.06 28.09 39.13
N TYR A 66 12.91 28.47 39.70
CA TYR A 66 12.00 27.57 40.43
C TYR A 66 10.93 26.91 39.56
N LYS A 67 10.85 27.25 38.26
CA LYS A 67 9.84 26.71 37.34
C LYS A 67 10.46 25.77 36.32
N VAL A 68 9.66 24.83 35.85
CA VAL A 68 9.96 23.97 34.70
C VAL A 68 9.21 24.52 33.50
N GLU A 69 9.93 24.85 32.44
CA GLU A 69 9.38 25.30 31.15
C GLU A 69 9.43 24.14 30.15
N ILE A 70 8.36 23.94 29.40
CA ILE A 70 8.27 22.91 28.36
C ILE A 70 8.07 23.63 27.02
N GLU A 71 9.04 23.52 26.13
CA GLU A 71 8.94 24.07 24.76
C GLU A 71 8.46 22.96 23.83
N LEU A 72 7.28 23.14 23.23
CA LEU A 72 6.67 22.16 22.34
C LEU A 72 7.15 22.34 20.91
N LEU A 73 7.58 21.24 20.30
CA LEU A 73 7.93 21.16 18.88
C LEU A 73 6.69 20.96 18.01
N ASN A 74 5.63 20.35 18.59
CA ASN A 74 4.35 20.08 17.94
C ASN A 74 3.21 20.27 18.95
N GLU A 75 2.11 20.90 18.54
CA GLU A 75 0.96 21.17 19.42
C GLU A 75 0.18 19.90 19.84
N SER A 76 0.41 18.77 19.17
CA SER A 76 -0.28 17.50 19.46
C SER A 76 -0.18 17.06 20.93
N ALA A 77 0.94 17.38 21.60
CA ALA A 77 1.19 17.03 22.99
C ALA A 77 0.66 18.05 24.01
N LYS A 78 0.26 19.25 23.58
CA LYS A 78 -0.21 20.34 24.46
C LYS A 78 -1.37 19.91 25.35
N THR A 79 -2.40 19.33 24.72
CA THR A 79 -3.60 18.84 25.42
C THR A 79 -3.29 17.76 26.46
N GLN A 80 -2.28 16.92 26.21
CA GLN A 80 -1.92 15.83 27.12
C GLN A 80 -1.12 16.37 28.32
N LEU A 81 -0.23 17.33 28.08
CA LEU A 81 0.55 18.00 29.12
C LEU A 81 -0.32 18.89 30.01
N GLU A 82 -1.26 19.65 29.45
CA GLU A 82 -2.24 20.44 30.21
C GLU A 82 -3.13 19.56 31.09
N LYS A 83 -3.48 18.36 30.61
CA LYS A 83 -4.25 17.37 31.38
C LYS A 83 -3.40 16.61 32.41
N GLY A 84 -2.11 16.92 32.54
CA GLY A 84 -1.20 16.25 33.48
C GLY A 84 -0.90 14.78 33.11
N LYS A 85 -1.12 14.38 31.86
CA LYS A 85 -0.90 13.00 31.40
C LYS A 85 0.56 12.79 30.99
N PHE A 86 1.48 12.85 31.95
CA PHE A 86 2.90 12.57 31.73
C PHE A 86 3.49 11.73 32.86
N SER A 87 4.58 11.04 32.57
CA SER A 87 5.34 10.27 33.56
C SER A 87 6.77 10.78 33.62
N ILE A 88 7.28 10.97 34.84
CA ILE A 88 8.67 11.37 35.07
C ILE A 88 9.45 10.10 35.39
N LYS A 89 10.41 9.74 34.54
CA LYS A 89 11.39 8.69 34.83
C LYS A 89 12.75 9.34 35.05
N ALA A 90 13.19 9.39 36.30
CA ALA A 90 14.58 9.71 36.66
C ALA A 90 15.40 8.40 36.66
N LYS A 91 16.69 8.50 36.31
CA LYS A 91 17.65 7.40 36.40
C LYS A 91 18.41 7.49 37.71
#